data_AF-A0A4R0ICA0-F1
#
_entry.id   AF-A0A4R0ICA0-F1
#
_cell.length_a   1.000
_cell.length_b   1.000
_cell.length_c   1.000
_cell.angle_alpha   90.00
_cell.angle_beta   90.00
_cell.angle_gamma   90.00
#
_symmetry.space_group_name_H-M   'P 1'
#
loop_
_entity.id
_entity.type
_entity.pdbx_description
1 polymer ?
#
loop_
_entity_poly.entity_id
_entity_poly.type
_entity_poly.pdbx_seq_one_letter_code
_entity_poly.pdbx_strand_id
1 'polypeptide(L)' 'MSDESETDRLINTDVSALSGPEMREHLDAVERRMKELLRAELELLEGSAQVLADRPELQARLDYLRSVDLNNPPSPT' A
#
# COMPACT_ATOMS: atom_id res chain seq x y z
N MET A 1 -5.53 16.04 -5.93
CA MET A 1 -4.08 16.06 -5.64
C MET A 1 -3.56 14.72 -6.06
N SER A 2 -2.52 14.65 -6.90
CA SER A 2 -2.09 13.38 -7.50
C SER A 2 -1.51 12.42 -6.47
N ASP A 3 -1.80 11.15 -6.65
CA ASP A 3 -1.33 9.98 -5.90
C ASP A 3 0.19 10.03 -5.57
N GLU A 4 1.01 10.43 -6.55
CA GLU A 4 2.46 10.66 -6.40
C GLU A 4 2.82 11.70 -5.34
N SER A 5 2.02 12.76 -5.19
CA SER A 5 2.31 13.85 -4.26
C SER A 5 2.09 13.45 -2.80
N GLU A 6 1.19 12.50 -2.52
CA GLU A 6 0.96 11.99 -1.16
C GLU A 6 2.05 11.01 -0.75
N THR A 7 2.45 10.11 -1.64
CA THR A 7 3.57 9.19 -1.39
C THR A 7 4.87 9.96 -1.12
N ASP A 8 5.18 10.96 -1.94
CA ASP A 8 6.38 11.79 -1.77
C ASP A 8 6.36 12.54 -0.43
N ARG A 9 5.21 13.10 -0.06
CA ARG A 9 5.03 13.78 1.24
C ARG A 9 5.24 12.83 2.41
N LEU A 10 4.73 11.61 2.35
CA LEU A 10 4.87 10.62 3.42
C LEU A 10 6.33 10.19 3.59
N ILE A 11 7.05 9.96 2.51
CA ILE A 11 8.46 9.54 2.56
C ILE A 11 9.37 10.68 3.06
N ASN A 12 9.08 11.92 2.67
CA ASN A 12 9.89 13.09 3.01
C ASN A 12 9.52 13.74 4.35
N THR A 13 8.59 13.16 5.11
CA THR A 13 8.24 13.68 6.44
C THR A 13 9.38 13.41 7.42
N ASP A 14 9.86 14.46 8.10
CA ASP A 14 10.84 14.30 9.19
C ASP A 14 10.14 13.76 10.45
N VAL A 15 10.16 12.42 10.58
CA VAL A 15 9.54 11.71 11.69
C VAL A 15 10.17 12.03 13.05
N SER A 16 11.42 12.55 13.07
CA SER A 16 12.11 12.89 14.32
C SER A 16 11.54 14.14 15.00
N ALA A 17 10.86 14.99 14.22
CA ALA A 17 10.22 16.21 14.69
C ALA A 17 8.75 16.01 15.13
N LEU A 18 8.17 14.82 14.91
CA LEU A 18 6.76 14.55 15.22
C LEU A 18 6.56 14.28 16.72
N SER A 19 5.52 14.88 17.29
CA SER A 19 5.02 14.48 18.60
C SER A 19 4.38 13.07 18.54
N GLY A 20 4.17 12.46 19.72
CA GLY A 20 3.56 11.13 19.79
C GLY A 20 2.23 10.99 19.02
N PRO A 21 1.28 11.93 19.14
CA PRO A 21 0.06 11.91 18.34
C PRO A 21 0.30 12.08 16.83
N GLU A 22 1.18 13.00 16.43
CA GLU A 22 1.50 13.24 15.01
C GLU A 22 2.20 12.04 14.37
N MET A 23 3.05 11.35 15.13
CA MET A 23 3.67 10.09 14.70
C MET A 23 2.62 9.01 14.42
N ARG A 24 1.61 8.87 15.28
CA ARG A 24 0.53 7.88 15.05
C ARG A 24 -0.27 8.22 13.80
N GLU A 25 -0.67 9.47 13.65
CA GLU A 25 -1.41 9.91 12.45
C GLU A 25 -0.57 9.71 11.17
N HIS A 26 0.74 9.96 11.25
CA HIS A 26 1.66 9.71 10.15
C HIS A 26 1.73 8.21 9.82
N LEU A 27 1.86 7.33 10.82
CA LEU A 27 1.87 5.88 10.62
C LEU A 27 0.54 5.38 10.04
N ASP A 28 -0.60 5.89 10.50
CA ASP A 28 -1.91 5.55 9.94
C ASP A 28 -2.03 5.98 8.47
N ALA A 29 -1.50 7.16 8.13
CA ALA A 29 -1.46 7.64 6.75
C ALA A 29 -0.54 6.79 5.87
N VAL A 30 0.64 6.40 6.36
CA VAL A 30 1.56 5.48 5.67
C VAL A 30 0.89 4.12 5.46
N GLU A 31 0.26 3.54 6.47
CA GLU A 31 -0.40 2.25 6.37
C GLU A 31 -1.54 2.28 5.33
N ARG A 32 -2.38 3.32 5.39
CA ARG A 32 -3.46 3.52 4.41
C ARG A 32 -2.91 3.61 3.00
N ARG A 33 -1.85 4.39 2.80
CA ARG A 33 -1.21 4.58 1.50
C ARG A 33 -0.61 3.28 0.96
N MET A 34 0.07 2.52 1.81
CA MET A 34 0.61 1.21 1.43
C MET A 34 -0.49 0.25 1.00
N LYS A 35 -1.62 0.22 1.73
CA LYS A 35 -2.78 -0.60 1.34
C LYS A 35 -3.35 -0.18 -0.01
N GLU A 36 -3.47 1.12 -0.28
CA GLU A 36 -3.91 1.63 -1.59
C GLU A 36 -3.00 1.16 -2.72
N LEU A 37 -1.68 1.26 -2.55
CA LEU A 37 -0.71 0.79 -3.54
C LEU A 37 -0.81 -0.72 -3.79
N LEU A 38 -0.99 -1.51 -2.72
CA LEU A 38 -1.19 -2.96 -2.84
C LEU A 38 -2.50 -3.32 -3.56
N ARG A 39 -3.57 -2.54 -3.37
CA ARG A 39 -4.83 -2.71 -4.13
C ARG A 39 -4.64 -2.36 -5.60
N ALA A 40 -3.93 -1.28 -5.91
CA ALA A 40 -3.63 -0.93 -7.29
C ALA A 40 -2.76 -2.01 -7.98
N GLU A 41 -1.78 -2.58 -7.26
CA GLU A 41 -1.00 -3.72 -7.74
C GLU A 41 -1.88 -4.94 -8.01
N LEU A 42 -2.80 -5.26 -7.09
CA LEU A 42 -3.75 -6.36 -7.24
C LEU A 42 -4.63 -6.16 -8.49
N GLU A 43 -5.26 -5.00 -8.64
CA GLU A 43 -6.12 -4.68 -9.80
C GLU A 43 -5.34 -4.77 -11.12
N LEU A 44 -4.11 -4.29 -11.15
CA LEU A 44 -3.23 -4.37 -12.32
C LEU A 44 -2.93 -5.83 -12.70
N LEU A 45 -2.59 -6.66 -11.71
CA LEU A 45 -2.27 -8.07 -11.92
C LEU A 45 -3.51 -8.86 -12.35
N GLU A 46 -4.66 -8.65 -11.72
CA GLU A 46 -5.93 -9.31 -12.08
C GLU A 46 -6.38 -8.96 -13.50
N GLY A 47 -6.13 -7.72 -13.95
CA GLY A 47 -6.40 -7.30 -15.32
C GLY A 47 -5.43 -7.84 -16.38
N SER A 48 -4.31 -8.45 -15.97
CA SER A 48 -3.16 -8.78 -16.84
C SER A 48 -2.92 -10.29 -17.00
N ALA A 49 -3.96 -11.07 -17.29
CA ALA A 49 -3.89 -12.54 -17.38
C ALA A 49 -2.78 -13.08 -18.32
N GLN A 50 -2.53 -12.39 -19.44
CA GLN A 50 -1.47 -12.77 -20.38
C GLN A 50 -0.06 -12.67 -19.76
N VAL A 51 0.17 -11.65 -18.92
CA VAL A 51 1.46 -11.41 -18.26
C VAL A 51 1.69 -12.42 -17.14
N LEU A 52 0.63 -12.83 -16.44
CA LEU A 52 0.70 -13.85 -15.40
C LEU A 52 1.06 -15.24 -15.96
N ALA A 53 0.57 -15.57 -17.16
CA ALA A 53 0.86 -16.85 -17.81
C ALA A 53 2.35 -17.02 -18.12
N ASP A 54 3.04 -15.93 -18.47
CA ASP A 54 4.46 -15.94 -18.84
C ASP A 54 5.39 -15.73 -17.64
N ARG A 55 4.86 -15.34 -16.47
CA ARG A 55 5.63 -14.97 -15.28
C ARG A 55 5.05 -15.57 -14.00
N PRO A 56 5.48 -16.78 -13.62
CA PRO A 56 4.98 -17.46 -12.42
C PRO A 56 5.25 -16.68 -11.13
N GLU A 57 6.28 -15.83 -11.09
CA GLU A 57 6.55 -14.94 -9.97
C GLU A 57 5.45 -13.89 -9.75
N LEU A 58 4.83 -13.40 -10.83
CA LEU A 58 3.72 -12.45 -10.76
C LEU A 58 2.42 -13.16 -10.37
N GLN A 59 2.26 -14.43 -10.77
CA GLN A 59 1.17 -15.27 -10.29
C GLN A 59 1.27 -15.49 -8.78
N ALA A 60 2.46 -15.84 -8.27
CA ALA A 60 2.69 -15.98 -6.83
C ALA A 60 2.46 -14.67 -6.06
N ARG A 61 2.83 -13.53 -6.66
CA ARG A 61 2.56 -12.19 -6.10
C ARG A 61 1.06 -11.90 -6.04
N LEU A 62 0.31 -12.21 -7.09
CA LEU A 62 -1.14 -12.08 -7.12
C LEU A 62 -1.80 -12.94 -6.04
N ASP A 63 -1.38 -14.20 -5.90
CA ASP A 63 -1.91 -15.10 -4.89
C ASP A 63 -1.62 -14.59 -3.46
N TYR A 64 -0.43 -14.03 -3.24
CA TYR A 64 -0.10 -13.35 -1.99
C TYR A 64 -1.02 -12.16 -1.74
N LEU A 65 -1.18 -11.24 -2.70
CA LEU A 65 -2.01 -10.05 -2.53
C LEU A 65 -3.47 -10.39 -2.23
N ARG A 66 -4.01 -11.48 -2.79
CA ARG A 66 -5.35 -12.01 -2.47
C ARG A 66 -5.48 -12.55 -1.06
N SER A 67 -4.38 -13.00 -0.46
CA SER A 67 -4.36 -13.51 0.92
C SER A 67 -4.22 -12.42 1.98
N VAL A 68 -3.77 -11.21 1.58
CA VAL A 68 -3.63 -10.07 2.49
C VAL A 68 -4.98 -9.40 2.68
N ASP A 69 -5.36 -9.12 3.92
CA ASP A 69 -6.55 -8.32 4.21
C ASP A 69 -6.29 -6.84 3.90
N LEU A 70 -6.56 -6.47 2.66
CA LEU A 70 -6.44 -5.09 2.18
C LEU A 70 -7.66 -4.23 2.52
N ASN A 71 -8.70 -4.77 3.16
CA ASN A 71 -9.95 -4.05 3.44
C ASN A 71 -10.13 -3.67 4.91
N ASN A 72 -9.34 -4.25 5.82
CA ASN A 72 -9.42 -3.91 7.24
C ASN A 72 -8.80 -2.51 7.51
N PRO A 73 -9.51 -1.59 8.16
CA PRO A 73 -8.90 -0.36 8.66
C PRO A 73 -7.86 -0.70 9.74
N PRO A 74 -6.85 0.16 9.97
CA PRO A 74 -5.96 0.03 11.13
C PRO A 74 -6.83 -0.10 12.39
N SER A 75 -6.60 -1.16 13.16
CA SER A 75 -7.28 -1.34 14.44
C SER A 75 -6.72 -0.30 15.41
N PRO A 76 -7.56 0.58 16.01
CA PRO A 76 -7.08 1.49 17.03
C PRO A 76 -6.64 0.64 18.24
N THR A 77 -5.34 0.64 18.55
CA THR A 77 -4.78 -0.01 19.74
C THR A 77 -4.34 1.05 20.75
#